data_AF-A0A7K0E0Z3-F1
#
_entry.id   AF-A0A7K0E0Z3-F1
#
_cell.length_a   1.000
_cell.length_b   1.000
_cell.length_c   1.000
_cell.angle_alpha   90.00
_cell.angle_beta   90.00
_cell.angle_gamma   90.00
#
_symmetry.space_group_name_H-M   'P 1'
#
loop_
_entity.id
_entity.type
_entity.pdbx_description
1 polymer ?
#
loop_
_entity_poly.entity_id
_entity_poly.type
_entity_poly.pdbx_seq_one_letter_code
_entity_poly.pdbx_strand_id
1 'polypeptide(L)'
;MSYSRDELDEMVRRWVVENERAEAAGDWRPLADMYTEDATYGWNYGPTQEFMAVGREEIRELALGQEMAGLEGWTYPYQEFVIDEQRGAVIGFWKQINERTRADGRHYSPEGIGGSWFRYGGDYQWSWQRDFFDFGNVSALFVDMITDNALSEGMQKRISRSVSKEPLPGWYRIGESPVPLW
;
A
#
# COMPACT_ATOMS: atom_id res chain seq x y z
N MET A 1 -4.09 -26.61 -3.48
CA MET A 1 -5.18 -26.66 -4.47
C MET A 1 -4.98 -25.48 -5.40
N SER A 2 -5.19 -25.62 -6.71
CA SER A 2 -5.18 -24.47 -7.62
C SER A 2 -6.52 -23.75 -7.54
N TYR A 3 -6.51 -22.42 -7.58
CA TYR A 3 -7.74 -21.63 -7.65
C TYR A 3 -8.19 -21.50 -9.11
N SER A 4 -9.48 -21.23 -9.34
CA SER A 4 -9.93 -20.97 -10.71
C SER A 4 -9.47 -19.59 -11.16
N ARG A 5 -9.15 -19.45 -12.45
CA ARG A 5 -8.77 -18.16 -13.02
C ARG A 5 -9.91 -17.14 -12.89
N ASP A 6 -11.14 -17.56 -13.16
CA ASP A 6 -12.34 -16.72 -13.07
C ASP A 6 -12.54 -16.14 -11.65
N GLU A 7 -12.29 -16.93 -10.61
CA GLU A 7 -12.41 -16.48 -9.23
C GLU A 7 -11.33 -15.46 -8.85
N LEU A 8 -10.09 -15.65 -9.34
CA LEU A 8 -9.01 -14.68 -9.15
C LEU A 8 -9.25 -13.39 -9.92
N ASP A 9 -9.75 -13.47 -11.15
CA ASP A 9 -10.11 -12.30 -11.95
C ASP A 9 -11.24 -11.51 -11.26
N GLU A 10 -12.24 -12.20 -10.69
CA GLU A 10 -13.29 -11.56 -9.89
C GLU A 10 -12.75 -10.96 -8.59
N MET A 11 -11.81 -11.62 -7.92
CA MET A 11 -11.15 -11.07 -6.74
C MET A 11 -10.40 -9.77 -7.07
N VAL A 12 -9.64 -9.74 -8.17
CA VAL A 12 -8.95 -8.53 -8.64
C VAL A 12 -9.95 -7.43 -8.96
N ARG A 13 -11.04 -7.74 -9.66
CA ARG A 13 -12.09 -6.76 -9.98
C ARG A 13 -12.70 -6.16 -8.72
N ARG A 14 -13.00 -6.99 -7.70
CA ARG A 14 -13.51 -6.52 -6.40
C ARG A 14 -12.51 -5.61 -5.70
N TRP A 15 -11.24 -6.01 -5.70
CA TRP A 15 -10.16 -5.25 -5.07
C TRP A 15 -10.04 -3.87 -5.68
N VAL A 16 -10.01 -3.76 -7.02
CA VAL A 16 -9.94 -2.46 -7.71
C VAL A 16 -11.14 -1.58 -7.36
N VAL A 17 -12.36 -2.11 -7.41
CA VAL A 17 -13.57 -1.34 -7.08
C VAL A 17 -13.58 -0.86 -5.63
N GLU A 18 -13.14 -1.68 -4.69
CA GLU A 18 -13.10 -1.27 -3.28
C GLU A 18 -11.96 -0.28 -3.02
N ASN A 19 -10.85 -0.39 -3.74
CA ASN A 19 -9.76 0.59 -3.66
C ASN A 19 -10.21 1.96 -4.17
N GLU A 20 -10.91 2.02 -5.31
CA GLU A 20 -11.51 3.25 -5.84
C GLU A 20 -12.50 3.89 -4.84
N ARG A 21 -13.29 3.08 -4.12
CA ARG A 21 -14.19 3.56 -3.07
C ARG A 21 -13.43 4.12 -1.87
N ALA A 22 -12.38 3.42 -1.44
CA ALA A 22 -11.51 3.86 -0.36
C ALA A 22 -10.83 5.20 -0.69
N GLU A 23 -10.29 5.34 -1.91
CA GLU A 23 -9.70 6.58 -2.41
C GLU A 23 -10.72 7.73 -2.42
N ALA A 24 -11.93 7.48 -2.95
CA ALA A 24 -12.99 8.48 -2.99
C ALA A 24 -13.47 8.91 -1.59
N ALA A 25 -13.43 7.99 -0.61
CA ALA A 25 -13.79 8.26 0.77
C ALA A 25 -12.63 8.87 1.59
N GLY A 26 -11.38 8.73 1.13
CA GLY A 26 -10.19 9.00 1.92
C GLY A 26 -10.02 8.05 3.11
N ASP A 27 -10.56 6.83 3.02
CA ASP A 27 -10.52 5.82 4.07
C ASP A 27 -10.33 4.41 3.50
N TRP A 28 -9.16 3.83 3.75
CA TRP A 28 -8.78 2.51 3.25
C TRP A 28 -9.09 1.37 4.22
N ARG A 29 -9.52 1.66 5.45
CA ARG A 29 -9.86 0.64 6.46
C ARG A 29 -10.87 -0.41 5.97
N PRO A 30 -11.87 -0.11 5.13
CA PRO A 30 -12.78 -1.12 4.60
C PRO A 30 -12.09 -2.23 3.79
N LEU A 31 -10.94 -1.94 3.14
CA LEU A 31 -10.19 -2.95 2.38
C LEU A 31 -9.75 -4.14 3.26
N ALA A 32 -9.63 -3.95 4.57
CA ALA A 32 -9.28 -5.04 5.49
C ALA A 32 -10.28 -6.21 5.44
N ASP A 33 -11.53 -5.97 5.06
CA ASP A 33 -12.55 -7.03 4.94
C ASP A 33 -12.25 -8.02 3.78
N MET A 34 -11.35 -7.63 2.88
CA MET A 34 -10.85 -8.44 1.77
C MET A 34 -9.66 -9.34 2.15
N TYR A 35 -9.34 -9.47 3.43
CA TYR A 35 -8.25 -10.33 3.91
C TYR A 35 -8.78 -11.44 4.82
N THR A 36 -8.08 -12.58 4.89
CA THR A 36 -8.37 -13.61 5.90
C THR A 36 -8.07 -13.09 7.31
N GLU A 37 -8.67 -13.69 8.34
CA GLU A 37 -8.53 -13.21 9.73
C GLU A 37 -7.07 -13.22 10.21
N ASP A 38 -6.29 -14.19 9.73
CA ASP A 38 -4.88 -14.42 10.02
C ASP A 38 -3.91 -13.82 8.98
N ALA A 39 -4.42 -13.00 8.05
CA ALA A 39 -3.61 -12.49 6.96
C ALA A 39 -2.47 -11.60 7.43
N THR A 40 -1.42 -11.46 6.61
CA THR A 40 -0.31 -10.53 6.90
C THR A 40 -0.11 -9.51 5.80
N TYR A 41 0.26 -8.29 6.16
CA TYR A 41 0.57 -7.23 5.19
C TYR A 41 1.86 -6.52 5.61
N GLY A 42 2.86 -6.51 4.74
CA GLY A 42 4.13 -5.85 5.01
C GLY A 42 4.83 -5.29 3.78
N TRP A 43 5.85 -4.48 4.00
CA TRP A 43 6.76 -3.99 2.96
C TRP A 43 8.13 -3.67 3.55
N ASN A 44 9.15 -3.68 2.69
CA ASN A 44 10.47 -3.19 3.07
C ASN A 44 10.51 -1.66 3.01
N TYR A 45 11.28 -1.05 3.91
CA TYR A 45 11.53 0.39 3.91
C TYR A 45 13.03 0.68 4.01
N GLY A 46 13.68 0.62 2.84
CA GLY A 46 15.11 0.86 2.73
C GLY A 46 15.95 -0.20 3.46
N PRO A 47 17.21 0.10 3.80
CA PRO A 47 18.18 -0.90 4.26
C PRO A 47 18.10 -1.22 5.76
N THR A 48 17.22 -0.56 6.52
CA THR A 48 17.21 -0.66 7.99
C THR A 48 15.89 -1.09 8.58
N GLN A 49 14.77 -0.87 7.88
CA GLN A 49 13.44 -1.06 8.45
C GLN A 49 12.50 -1.82 7.51
N GLU A 50 11.48 -2.40 8.12
CA GLU A 50 10.36 -3.04 7.47
C GLU A 50 9.08 -2.78 8.25
N PHE A 51 7.95 -2.82 7.54
CA PHE A 51 6.63 -2.80 8.13
C PHE A 51 5.99 -4.18 8.05
N MET A 52 5.28 -4.59 9.10
CA MET A 52 4.47 -5.80 9.13
C MET A 52 3.26 -5.63 10.05
N ALA A 53 2.09 -5.97 9.53
CA ALA A 53 0.85 -6.15 10.27
C ALA A 53 0.44 -7.62 10.24
N VAL A 54 0.04 -8.18 11.38
CA VAL A 54 -0.35 -9.58 11.54
C VAL A 54 -1.80 -9.69 12.01
N GLY A 55 -2.65 -10.26 11.16
CA GLY A 55 -4.09 -10.38 11.34
C GLY A 55 -4.87 -9.22 10.75
N ARG A 56 -6.14 -9.48 10.41
CA ARG A 56 -7.02 -8.52 9.74
C ARG A 56 -7.15 -7.19 10.47
N GLU A 57 -7.23 -7.22 11.80
CA GLU A 57 -7.41 -6.00 12.60
C GLU A 57 -6.15 -5.13 12.63
N GLU A 58 -4.95 -5.73 12.69
CA GLU A 58 -3.71 -4.95 12.53
C GLU A 58 -3.58 -4.40 11.10
N ILE A 59 -3.99 -5.15 10.08
CA ILE A 59 -4.05 -4.66 8.71
C ILE A 59 -4.96 -3.44 8.61
N ARG A 60 -6.14 -3.48 9.24
CA ARG A 60 -7.08 -2.37 9.26
C ARG A 60 -6.49 -1.13 9.94
N GLU A 61 -6.01 -1.28 11.15
CA GLU A 61 -5.62 -0.14 11.98
C GLU A 61 -4.25 0.41 11.59
N LEU A 62 -3.30 -0.47 11.26
CA LEU A 62 -1.92 -0.09 10.99
C LEU A 62 -1.69 0.16 9.50
N ALA A 63 -1.86 -0.85 8.66
CA ALA A 63 -1.50 -0.75 7.24
C ALA A 63 -2.47 0.18 6.46
N LEU A 64 -3.77 0.01 6.68
CA LEU A 64 -4.82 0.75 5.95
C LEU A 64 -5.32 1.99 6.72
N GLY A 65 -4.96 2.12 8.00
CA GLY A 65 -5.29 3.24 8.87
C GLY A 65 -4.09 4.19 9.05
N GLN A 66 -3.19 3.83 9.97
CA GLN A 66 -2.00 4.63 10.32
C GLN A 66 -1.15 4.97 9.09
N GLU A 67 -0.84 3.97 8.27
CA GLU A 67 0.04 4.10 7.11
C GLU A 67 -0.66 4.67 5.88
N MET A 68 -1.98 4.88 5.89
CA MET A 68 -2.68 5.64 4.84
C MET A 68 -3.07 7.05 5.29
N ALA A 69 -3.09 7.31 6.61
CA ALA A 69 -3.43 8.62 7.15
C ALA A 69 -2.47 9.71 6.62
N GLY A 70 -3.06 10.78 6.08
CA GLY A 70 -2.34 11.88 5.44
C GLY A 70 -2.20 11.76 3.92
N LEU A 71 -2.56 10.61 3.33
CA LEU A 71 -2.54 10.39 1.88
C LEU A 71 -3.88 10.75 1.21
N GLU A 72 -4.71 11.56 1.85
CA GLU A 72 -5.92 12.09 1.21
C GLU A 72 -5.56 12.91 -0.03
N GLY A 73 -6.29 12.71 -1.13
CA GLY A 73 -5.97 13.32 -2.43
C GLY A 73 -4.89 12.60 -3.24
N TRP A 74 -4.41 11.43 -2.78
CA TRP A 74 -3.61 10.51 -3.60
C TRP A 74 -4.48 9.40 -4.19
N THR A 75 -4.14 8.98 -5.40
CA THR A 75 -4.74 7.84 -6.11
C THR A 75 -3.65 6.85 -6.50
N TYR A 76 -4.03 5.58 -6.60
CA TYR A 76 -3.16 4.44 -6.83
C TYR A 76 -3.60 3.61 -8.05
N PRO A 77 -3.72 4.22 -9.25
CA PRO A 77 -4.27 3.53 -10.41
C PRO A 77 -3.38 2.34 -10.80
N TYR A 78 -3.98 1.14 -10.77
CA TYR A 78 -3.36 -0.07 -11.28
C TYR A 78 -3.13 0.03 -12.79
N GLN A 79 -1.94 -0.37 -13.21
CA GLN A 79 -1.48 -0.36 -14.60
C GLN A 79 -1.64 -1.74 -15.26
N GLU A 80 -1.38 -2.80 -14.49
CA GLU A 80 -1.45 -4.19 -14.95
C GLU A 80 -1.54 -5.14 -13.76
N PHE A 81 -2.11 -6.33 -13.99
CA PHE A 81 -2.08 -7.46 -13.08
C PHE A 81 -1.45 -8.70 -13.72
N VAL A 82 -0.55 -9.35 -13.00
CA VAL A 82 -0.02 -10.68 -13.34
C VAL A 82 -0.61 -11.70 -12.37
N ILE A 83 -1.23 -12.75 -12.92
CA ILE A 83 -1.94 -13.77 -12.15
C ILE A 83 -1.32 -15.14 -12.42
N ASP A 84 -1.01 -15.86 -11.34
CA ASP A 84 -0.61 -17.27 -11.33
C ASP A 84 -1.63 -18.04 -10.49
N GLU A 85 -2.60 -18.66 -11.16
CA GLU A 85 -3.71 -19.39 -10.53
C GLU A 85 -3.28 -20.71 -9.86
N GLN A 86 -2.19 -21.31 -10.32
CA GLN A 86 -1.66 -22.53 -9.72
C GLN A 86 -1.10 -22.27 -8.33
N ARG A 87 -0.47 -21.10 -8.15
CA ARG A 87 0.06 -20.66 -6.86
C ARG A 87 -0.94 -19.77 -6.10
N GLY A 88 -1.97 -19.25 -6.74
CA GLY A 88 -2.82 -18.21 -6.17
C GLY A 88 -2.04 -16.92 -5.90
N ALA A 89 -1.07 -16.58 -6.75
CA ALA A 89 -0.33 -15.33 -6.66
C ALA A 89 -0.92 -14.30 -7.62
N VAL A 90 -1.04 -13.06 -7.14
CA VAL A 90 -1.42 -11.91 -7.97
C VAL A 90 -0.43 -10.79 -7.72
N ILE A 91 0.11 -10.18 -8.76
CA ILE A 91 0.94 -8.98 -8.66
C ILE A 91 0.21 -7.86 -9.39
N GLY A 92 -0.19 -6.82 -8.67
CA GLY A 92 -0.71 -5.61 -9.27
C GLY A 92 0.36 -4.52 -9.29
N PHE A 93 0.59 -3.91 -10.44
CA PHE A 93 1.47 -2.76 -10.58
C PHE A 93 0.65 -1.48 -10.55
N TRP A 94 1.07 -0.48 -9.78
CA TRP A 94 0.33 0.77 -9.61
C TRP A 94 1.23 1.99 -9.70
N LYS A 95 0.64 3.12 -10.11
CA LYS A 95 1.26 4.44 -9.96
C LYS A 95 0.75 5.11 -8.70
N GLN A 96 1.45 6.12 -8.23
CA GLN A 96 0.99 6.96 -7.12
C GLN A 96 0.87 8.40 -7.62
N ILE A 97 -0.34 8.95 -7.63
CA ILE A 97 -0.63 10.25 -8.26
C ILE A 97 -1.35 11.14 -7.26
N ASN A 98 -0.76 12.29 -6.95
CA ASN A 98 -1.38 13.31 -6.12
C ASN A 98 -2.29 14.23 -6.95
N GLU A 99 -3.40 14.67 -6.38
CA GLU A 99 -4.33 15.63 -7.00
C GLU A 99 -3.68 16.98 -7.35
N ARG A 100 -2.62 17.39 -6.63
CA ARG A 100 -1.92 18.65 -6.86
C ARG A 100 -0.99 18.54 -8.06
N THR A 101 -0.79 19.68 -8.71
CA THR A 101 0.06 19.81 -9.89
C THR A 101 1.25 20.68 -9.63
N ARG A 102 2.36 20.37 -10.31
CA ARG A 102 3.54 21.21 -10.45
C ARG A 102 3.21 22.46 -11.28
N ALA A 103 4.15 23.41 -11.34
CA ALA A 103 4.02 24.63 -12.13
C ALA A 103 3.84 24.37 -13.64
N ASP A 104 4.33 23.22 -14.14
CA ASP A 104 4.17 22.79 -15.54
C ASP A 104 2.82 22.09 -15.82
N GLY A 105 1.94 21.98 -14.81
CA GLY A 105 0.62 21.36 -14.92
C GLY A 105 0.60 19.84 -14.75
N ARG A 106 1.75 19.16 -14.61
CA ARG A 106 1.77 17.72 -14.33
C ARG A 106 1.47 17.44 -12.86
N HIS A 107 0.78 16.34 -12.57
CA HIS A 107 0.57 15.89 -11.20
C HIS A 107 1.88 15.50 -10.50
N TYR A 108 1.94 15.67 -9.17
CA TYR A 108 3.01 15.07 -8.38
C TYR A 108 2.84 13.55 -8.38
N SER A 109 3.80 12.85 -8.96
CA SER A 109 3.86 11.38 -9.04
C SER A 109 5.33 10.98 -9.00
N PRO A 110 5.70 9.88 -8.32
CA PRO A 110 7.02 9.32 -8.48
C PRO A 110 7.20 8.90 -9.95
N GLU A 111 8.42 9.04 -10.48
CA GLU A 111 8.75 8.58 -11.84
C GLU A 111 8.96 7.04 -11.88
N GLY A 112 8.97 6.39 -10.72
CA GLY A 112 9.01 4.93 -10.57
C GLY A 112 7.62 4.27 -10.60
N ILE A 113 7.60 2.96 -10.36
CA ILE A 113 6.39 2.15 -10.23
C ILE A 113 6.33 1.49 -8.86
N GLY A 114 5.13 1.37 -8.31
CA GLY A 114 4.85 0.57 -7.13
C GLY A 114 4.16 -0.73 -7.52
N GLY A 115 4.08 -1.66 -6.57
CA GLY A 115 3.28 -2.84 -6.75
C GLY A 115 2.92 -3.51 -5.45
N SER A 116 1.90 -4.33 -5.54
CA SER A 116 1.38 -5.14 -4.46
C SER A 116 1.37 -6.58 -4.92
N TRP A 117 2.08 -7.43 -4.18
CA TRP A 117 2.08 -8.87 -4.38
C TRP A 117 1.16 -9.53 -3.36
N PHE A 118 0.14 -10.22 -3.85
CA PHE A 118 -0.88 -10.87 -3.05
C PHE A 118 -0.76 -12.38 -3.14
N ARG A 119 -1.13 -13.04 -2.05
CA ARG A 119 -1.53 -14.45 -2.05
C ARG A 119 -3.02 -14.56 -1.79
N TYR A 120 -3.68 -15.32 -2.65
CA TYR A 120 -5.09 -15.63 -2.52
C TYR A 120 -5.32 -16.76 -1.50
N GLY A 121 -6.28 -16.52 -0.58
CA GLY A 121 -6.68 -17.43 0.48
C GLY A 121 -7.96 -18.22 0.20
N GLY A 122 -8.65 -17.94 -0.93
CA GLY A 122 -10.01 -18.42 -1.18
C GLY A 122 -11.06 -17.41 -0.70
N ASP A 123 -12.33 -17.68 -1.03
CA ASP A 123 -13.50 -16.91 -0.56
C ASP A 123 -13.43 -15.39 -0.81
N TYR A 124 -12.78 -14.99 -1.91
CA TYR A 124 -12.51 -13.59 -2.27
C TYR A 124 -11.71 -12.85 -1.19
N GLN A 125 -10.71 -13.53 -0.60
CA GLN A 125 -9.82 -12.94 0.40
C GLN A 125 -8.34 -13.16 0.09
N TRP A 126 -7.53 -12.18 0.47
CA TRP A 126 -6.08 -12.26 0.48
C TRP A 126 -5.59 -12.86 1.80
N SER A 127 -4.73 -13.87 1.74
CA SER A 127 -4.06 -14.42 2.92
C SER A 127 -2.77 -13.69 3.25
N TRP A 128 -2.18 -12.97 2.30
CA TRP A 128 -1.18 -11.94 2.60
C TRP A 128 -0.99 -10.97 1.44
N GLN A 129 -0.40 -9.82 1.76
CA GLN A 129 0.08 -8.81 0.81
C GLN A 129 1.51 -8.37 1.13
N ARG A 130 2.32 -8.15 0.10
CA ARG A 130 3.64 -7.53 0.18
C ARG A 130 3.75 -6.39 -0.82
N ASP A 131 3.92 -5.18 -0.31
CA ASP A 131 4.14 -4.03 -1.18
C ASP A 131 5.62 -3.81 -1.45
N PHE A 132 5.88 -3.27 -2.64
CA PHE A 132 7.17 -2.79 -3.05
C PHE A 132 6.99 -1.50 -3.84
N PHE A 133 7.92 -0.57 -3.66
CA PHE A 133 7.93 0.69 -4.37
C PHE A 133 9.35 1.26 -4.38
N ASP A 134 9.60 2.16 -5.32
CA ASP A 134 10.88 2.83 -5.42
C ASP A 134 11.00 3.90 -4.31
N PHE A 135 11.58 3.50 -3.19
CA PHE A 135 11.80 4.38 -2.03
C PHE A 135 12.59 5.65 -2.38
N GLY A 136 13.55 5.57 -3.30
CA GLY A 136 14.35 6.72 -3.72
C GLY A 136 13.53 7.74 -4.49
N ASN A 137 12.73 7.28 -5.46
CA ASN A 137 11.83 8.14 -6.24
C ASN A 137 10.72 8.76 -5.37
N VAL A 138 10.14 7.99 -4.44
CA VAL A 138 9.13 8.51 -3.49
C VAL A 138 9.74 9.56 -2.57
N SER A 139 10.95 9.31 -2.03
CA SER A 139 11.64 10.27 -1.17
C SER A 139 11.95 11.58 -1.91
N ALA A 140 12.47 11.49 -3.14
CA ALA A 140 12.76 12.65 -3.96
C ALA A 140 11.49 13.47 -4.25
N LEU A 141 10.38 12.81 -4.59
CA LEU A 141 9.10 13.49 -4.80
C LEU A 141 8.63 14.27 -3.57
N PHE A 142 8.73 13.68 -2.37
CA PHE A 142 8.32 14.40 -1.16
C PHE A 142 9.23 15.60 -0.86
N VAL A 143 10.53 15.52 -1.16
CA VAL A 143 11.42 16.69 -1.06
C VAL A 143 10.96 17.80 -2.01
N ASP A 144 10.67 17.49 -3.28
CA ASP A 144 10.14 18.48 -4.23
C ASP A 144 8.86 19.14 -3.69
N MET A 145 7.90 18.33 -3.21
CA MET A 145 6.64 18.84 -2.68
C MET A 145 6.82 19.73 -1.45
N ILE A 146 7.83 19.46 -0.61
CA ILE A 146 8.19 20.33 0.52
C ILE A 146 8.73 21.66 0.00
N THR A 147 9.66 21.63 -0.97
CA THR A 147 10.24 22.84 -1.58
C THR A 147 9.17 23.70 -2.24
N ASP A 148 8.19 23.08 -2.90
CA ASP A 148 7.09 23.77 -3.57
C ASP A 148 5.96 24.20 -2.61
N ASN A 149 6.07 23.89 -1.32
CA ASN A 149 5.01 24.09 -0.32
C ASN A 149 3.66 23.46 -0.74
N ALA A 150 3.73 22.29 -1.38
CA ALA A 150 2.61 21.59 -1.98
C ALA A 150 2.02 20.49 -1.08
N LEU A 151 2.63 20.17 0.07
CA LEU A 151 2.11 19.15 0.98
C LEU A 151 0.84 19.61 1.71
N SER A 152 -0.16 18.73 1.77
CA SER A 152 -1.33 18.90 2.64
C SER A 152 -0.91 18.88 4.13
N GLU A 153 -1.76 19.44 5.01
CA GLU A 153 -1.52 19.35 6.46
C GLU A 153 -1.45 17.88 6.94
N GLY A 154 -2.24 17.00 6.33
CA GLY A 154 -2.22 15.56 6.61
C GLY A 154 -0.86 14.95 6.29
N MET A 155 -0.31 15.24 5.11
CA MET A 155 1.03 14.80 4.72
C MET A 155 2.12 15.36 5.61
N GLN A 156 2.04 16.63 6.00
CA GLN A 156 3.02 17.23 6.92
C GLN A 156 3.02 16.54 8.29
N LYS A 157 1.82 16.22 8.82
CA LYS A 157 1.69 15.44 10.06
C LYS A 157 2.25 14.02 9.89
N ARG A 158 1.99 13.37 8.76
CA ARG A 158 2.54 12.05 8.42
C ARG A 158 4.06 12.05 8.45
N ILE A 159 4.70 12.95 7.71
CA ILE A 159 6.17 13.08 7.66
C ILE A 159 6.70 13.35 9.07
N SER A 160 6.04 14.22 9.83
CA SER A 160 6.43 14.55 11.22
C SER A 160 6.41 13.33 12.14
N ARG A 161 5.44 12.41 11.97
CA ARG A 161 5.40 11.13 12.69
C ARG A 161 6.55 10.22 12.29
N SER A 162 6.84 10.11 10.98
CA SER A 162 7.90 9.24 10.44
C SER A 162 9.31 9.67 10.87
N VAL A 163 9.53 10.95 11.14
CA VAL A 163 10.83 11.46 11.67
C VAL A 163 10.90 11.47 13.20
N SER A 164 9.80 11.13 13.88
CA SER A 164 9.80 11.06 15.34
C SER A 164 10.67 9.90 15.83
N LYS A 165 11.23 10.02 17.05
CA LYS A 165 12.08 8.97 17.64
C LYS A 165 11.29 7.82 18.24
N GLU A 166 9.97 7.93 18.29
CA GLU A 166 9.12 6.89 18.85
C GLU A 166 8.84 5.82 17.80
N PRO A 167 9.07 4.53 18.12
CA PRO A 167 8.76 3.47 17.19
C PRO A 167 7.24 3.41 16.96
N LEU A 168 6.83 3.54 15.70
CA LEU A 168 5.44 3.38 15.30
C LEU A 168 5.06 1.88 15.34
N PRO A 169 3.85 1.54 15.80
CA PRO A 169 3.34 0.17 15.69
C PRO A 169 3.43 -0.35 14.26
N GLY A 170 3.79 -1.63 14.12
CA GLY A 170 4.00 -2.30 12.83
C GLY A 170 5.38 -2.05 12.20
N TRP A 171 6.22 -1.19 12.77
CA TRP A 171 7.58 -0.94 12.26
C TRP A 171 8.64 -1.71 13.04
N TYR A 172 9.50 -2.42 12.29
CA TYR A 172 10.56 -3.27 12.82
C TYR A 172 11.89 -2.95 12.16
N ARG A 173 13.00 -3.32 12.82
CA ARG A 173 14.28 -3.45 12.11
C ARG A 173 14.20 -4.66 11.20
N ILE A 174 14.94 -4.64 10.10
CA ILE A 174 14.96 -5.77 9.16
C ILE A 174 15.32 -7.06 9.89
N GLY A 175 14.48 -8.09 9.71
CA GLY A 175 14.66 -9.41 10.31
C GLY A 175 14.16 -9.54 11.74
N GLU A 176 13.56 -8.49 12.31
CA GLU A 176 12.96 -8.50 13.65
C GLU A 176 11.41 -8.50 13.61
N SER A 177 10.79 -8.47 12.43
CA SER A 177 9.34 -8.58 12.28
C SER A 177 8.80 -9.94 12.76
N PRO A 178 7.54 -10.01 13.26
CA PRO A 178 6.95 -11.25 13.75
C PRO A 178 6.73 -12.32 12.67
N VAL A 179 6.65 -11.88 11.41
CA VAL A 179 6.52 -12.75 10.23
C VAL A 179 7.49 -12.24 9.17
N PRO A 180 8.30 -13.11 8.53
CA PRO A 180 9.21 -12.69 7.47
C PRO A 180 8.46 -12.02 6.31
N LEU A 181 9.08 -11.00 5.71
CA LEU A 181 8.59 -10.44 4.44
C LEU A 181 8.66 -11.46 3.30
N TRP A 182 9.70 -12.30 3.30
CA TRP A 182 10.08 -13.24 2.25
C TRP A 182 10.13 -14.69 2.74
#